data_AF-A0A2E7UZL1-F1
#
_entry.id   AF-A0A2E7UZL1-F1
#
_cell.length_a   1.000
_cell.length_b   1.000
_cell.length_c   1.000
_cell.angle_alpha   90.00
_cell.angle_beta   90.00
_cell.angle_gamma   90.00
#
_symmetry.space_group_name_H-M   'P 1'
#
loop_
_entity.id
_entity.type
_entity.pdbx_description
1 polymer ?
#
loop_
_entity_poly.entity_id
_entity_poly.type
_entity_poly.pdbx_seq_one_letter_code
_entity_poly.pdbx_strand_id
1 'polypeptide(L)' 'MSKTASQTESSPRTFDAALAELESCVRRLEAGGLNLTDAVVAFERGVTLQQECQELLDATERRIEELTPPPPTSA' A
#
# COMPACT_ATOMS: atom_id res chain seq x y z
N MET A 1 -20.23 -22.58 -22.88
CA MET A 1 -20.19 -22.01 -21.53
C MET A 1 -18.88 -22.43 -20.87
N SER A 2 -18.25 -21.46 -20.17
CA SER A 2 -17.33 -21.63 -19.05
C SER A 2 -15.83 -21.81 -19.33
N LYS A 3 -15.14 -20.67 -19.14
CA LYS A 3 -14.00 -20.46 -18.23
C LYS A 3 -12.66 -20.19 -18.90
N THR A 4 -12.51 -18.95 -19.40
CA THR A 4 -11.21 -18.28 -19.46
C THR A 4 -10.76 -18.06 -18.03
N ALA A 5 -9.69 -18.75 -17.63
CA ALA A 5 -8.92 -18.41 -16.45
C ALA A 5 -8.36 -16.99 -16.66
N SER A 6 -8.93 -16.00 -15.96
CA SER A 6 -8.41 -14.64 -15.98
C SER A 6 -7.11 -14.65 -15.18
N GLN A 7 -6.03 -14.42 -15.90
CA GLN A 7 -4.68 -14.21 -15.38
C GLN A 7 -4.74 -13.21 -14.23
N THR A 8 -4.33 -13.65 -13.04
CA THR A 8 -3.96 -12.74 -11.94
C THR A 8 -2.59 -12.18 -12.28
N GLU A 9 -2.53 -11.32 -13.28
CA GLU A 9 -1.40 -10.42 -13.49
C GLU A 9 -1.50 -9.40 -12.36
N SER A 10 -0.78 -9.64 -11.26
CA SER A 10 -0.63 -8.66 -10.19
C SER A 10 0.20 -7.50 -10.75
N SER A 11 -0.48 -6.58 -11.44
CA SER A 11 0.11 -5.27 -11.76
C SER A 11 0.57 -4.65 -10.43
N PRO A 12 1.75 -4.00 -10.40
CA PRO A 12 2.20 -3.31 -9.20
C PRO A 12 1.10 -2.35 -8.77
N ARG A 13 0.66 -2.53 -7.53
CA ARG A 13 -0.45 -1.76 -6.99
C ARG A 13 -0.01 -0.29 -6.88
N THR A 14 -0.89 0.64 -7.23
CA THR A 14 -0.61 2.08 -7.11
C THR A 14 -0.69 2.52 -5.64
N PHE A 15 -0.01 3.62 -5.31
CA PHE A 15 -0.06 4.22 -3.97
C PHE A 15 -1.50 4.50 -3.53
N ASP A 16 -2.30 5.16 -4.38
CA ASP A 16 -3.70 5.48 -4.08
C ASP A 16 -4.54 4.23 -3.78
N ALA A 17 -4.30 3.13 -4.49
CA ALA A 17 -5.01 1.88 -4.27
C ALA A 17 -4.60 1.21 -2.95
N ALA A 18 -3.30 1.19 -2.63
CA ALA A 18 -2.80 0.66 -1.36
C ALA A 18 -3.32 1.49 -0.17
N LEU A 19 -3.31 2.82 -0.28
CA LEU A 19 -3.81 3.73 0.72
C LEU A 19 -5.32 3.56 0.95
N ALA A 20 -6.12 3.50 -0.11
CA ALA A 20 -7.57 3.30 0.00
C ALA A 20 -7.93 1.96 0.69
N GLU A 21 -7.16 0.91 0.43
CA GLU A 21 -7.35 -0.38 1.12
C GLU A 21 -6.93 -0.28 2.60
N LEU A 22 -5.84 0.42 2.91
CA LEU A 22 -5.37 0.63 4.28
C LEU A 22 -6.43 1.35 5.11
N GLU A 23 -6.97 2.44 4.59
CA GLU A 23 -8.05 3.18 5.23
C GLU A 23 -9.29 2.29 5.45
N SER A 24 -9.57 1.37 4.53
CA SER A 24 -10.67 0.41 4.68
C SER A 24 -10.42 -0.57 5.82
N CYS A 25 -9.19 -1.08 5.98
CA CYS A 25 -8.80 -1.89 7.12
C CYS A 25 -8.96 -1.11 8.44
N VAL A 26 -8.49 0.13 8.49
CA VAL A 26 -8.62 1.00 9.67
C VAL A 26 -10.08 1.22 10.02
N ARG A 27 -10.92 1.64 9.05
CA ARG A 27 -12.36 1.83 9.28
C ARG A 27 -13.05 0.57 9.81
N ARG A 28 -12.66 -0.62 9.32
CA ARG A 28 -13.21 -1.89 9.81
C ARG A 28 -12.80 -2.20 11.25
N LEU A 29 -11.57 -1.91 11.62
CA LEU A 29 -11.06 -2.08 12.99
C LEU A 29 -11.76 -1.10 13.94
N GLU A 30 -11.91 0.16 13.52
CA GLU A 30 -12.54 1.22 14.31
C GLU A 30 -14.05 1.03 14.48
N ALA A 31 -14.75 0.50 13.46
CA ALA A 31 -16.17 0.19 13.54
C ALA A 31 -16.49 -0.88 14.60
N GLY A 32 -15.50 -1.70 14.97
CA GLY A 32 -15.68 -2.82 15.88
C GLY A 32 -16.58 -3.93 15.29
N GLY A 33 -17.02 -4.86 16.14
CA GLY A 33 -17.87 -5.98 15.72
C GLY A 33 -17.13 -7.13 15.00
N LEU A 34 -15.82 -7.02 14.82
CA LEU A 34 -14.97 -8.14 14.40
C LEU A 34 -14.72 -9.09 15.58
N ASN A 35 -14.71 -10.38 15.32
CA ASN A 35 -14.14 -11.33 16.27
C ASN A 35 -12.60 -11.15 16.32
N LEU A 36 -11.96 -11.73 17.34
CA LEU A 36 -10.52 -11.57 17.55
C LEU A 36 -9.69 -11.99 16.35
N THR A 37 -10.02 -13.11 15.71
CA THR A 37 -9.30 -13.62 14.54
C THR A 37 -9.40 -12.66 13.36
N ASP A 38 -10.61 -12.18 13.06
CA ASP A 38 -10.83 -11.24 11.95
C ASP A 38 -10.17 -9.87 12.22
N ALA A 39 -10.11 -9.44 13.47
CA ALA A 39 -9.39 -8.23 13.87
C ALA A 39 -7.88 -8.38 13.64
N VAL A 40 -7.30 -9.54 13.98
CA VAL A 40 -5.88 -9.82 13.71
C VAL A 40 -5.60 -9.82 12.20
N VAL A 41 -6.44 -10.49 11.40
CA VAL A 41 -6.28 -10.52 9.94
C VAL A 41 -6.37 -9.12 9.33
N ALA A 42 -7.33 -8.30 9.77
CA ALA A 42 -7.45 -6.92 9.30
C ALA A 42 -6.25 -6.06 9.69
N PHE A 43 -5.70 -6.27 10.89
CA PHE A 43 -4.50 -5.60 11.37
C PHE A 43 -3.25 -5.98 10.58
N GLU A 44 -2.98 -7.28 10.40
CA GLU A 44 -1.87 -7.79 9.60
C GLU A 44 -1.92 -7.22 8.19
N ARG A 45 -3.11 -7.23 7.58
CA ARG A 45 -3.30 -6.62 6.27
C ARG A 45 -2.98 -5.13 6.27
N GLY A 46 -3.41 -4.39 7.28
CA GLY A 46 -3.07 -2.98 7.45
C GLY A 46 -1.56 -2.75 7.53
N VAL A 47 -0.83 -3.58 8.27
CA VAL A 47 0.65 -3.49 8.38
C VAL A 47 1.31 -3.73 7.03
N THR A 48 0.88 -4.73 6.27
CA THR A 48 1.39 -4.98 4.92
C THR A 48 1.14 -3.79 3.99
N LEU A 49 -0.07 -3.23 4.00
CA LEU A 49 -0.42 -2.07 3.17
C LEU A 49 0.38 -0.82 3.53
N GLN A 50 0.65 -0.61 4.83
CA GLN A 50 1.52 0.47 5.29
C GLN A 50 2.92 0.32 4.70
N GLN A 51 3.50 -0.88 4.75
CA GLN A 51 4.83 -1.17 4.19
C GLN A 51 4.84 -0.93 2.67
N GLU A 52 3.85 -1.46 1.94
CA GLU A 52 3.69 -1.20 0.49
C GLU A 52 3.67 0.31 0.18
N CYS A 53 2.93 1.10 0.97
CA CYS A 53 2.88 2.55 0.78
C CYS A 53 4.24 3.22 0.99
N GLN A 54 4.99 2.83 2.03
CA GLN A 54 6.33 3.38 2.29
C GLN A 54 7.30 3.02 1.17
N GLU A 55 7.31 1.77 0.71
CA GLU A 55 8.18 1.33 -0.38
C GLU A 55 7.94 2.11 -1.68
N LEU A 56 6.68 2.41 -1.99
CA LEU A 56 6.31 3.22 -3.15
C LEU A 56 6.79 4.67 -3.02
N LEU A 57 6.67 5.26 -1.84
CA LEU A 57 7.17 6.61 -1.56
C LEU A 57 8.69 6.65 -1.67
N ASP A 58 9.40 5.72 -1.03
CA ASP A 58 10.86 5.63 -1.06
C ASP A 58 11.41 5.41 -2.48
N ALA A 59 10.73 4.59 -3.28
CA ALA A 59 11.08 4.38 -4.68
C ALA A 59 10.88 5.67 -5.50
N THR A 60 9.81 6.41 -5.23
CA THR A 60 9.51 7.67 -5.91
C THR A 60 10.50 8.77 -5.52
N GLU A 61 10.82 8.90 -4.23
CA GLU A 61 11.80 9.86 -3.71
C GLU A 61 13.18 9.62 -4.31
N ARG A 62 13.69 8.38 -4.25
CA ARG A 62 14.96 8.02 -4.91
C ARG A 62 14.97 8.37 -6.39
N ARG A 63 13.86 8.15 -7.08
CA ARG A 63 13.78 8.48 -8.51
C ARG A 63 13.83 9.99 -8.74
N ILE A 64 13.24 10.79 -7.86
CA ILE A 64 13.32 12.26 -7.92
C ILE A 64 14.76 12.73 -7.66
N GLU A 65 15.45 12.15 -6.68
CA GLU A 65 16.86 12.45 -6.39
C GLU A 65 17.78 12.14 -7.57
N GLU A 66 17.59 11.02 -8.26
CA GLU A 66 18.36 10.68 -9.48
C GLU A 66 18.16 11.69 -10.61
N LEU A 67 16.98 12.30 -10.70
CA LEU A 67 16.59 13.21 -11.77
C LEU A 67 16.92 14.67 -11.46
N THR A 68 17.16 15.01 -10.20
CA THR A 68 17.37 16.39 -9.75
C THR A 68 18.84 16.60 -9.39
N PRO A 69 19.52 17.62 -9.94
CA PRO A 69 20.87 17.95 -9.49
C PRO A 69 20.83 18.28 -7.99
N PRO A 70 21.85 17.91 -7.20
CA PRO A 70 21.85 18.17 -5.77
C PRO A 70 21.61 19.67 -5.54
N PRO A 71 20.77 20.06 -4.56
CA PRO A 71 20.61 21.47 -4.22
C PRO A 71 22.00 22.05 -3.94
N PRO A 72 22.29 23.31 -4.35
CA PRO A 72 23.55 23.93 -3.97
C PRO A 72 23.60 23.89 -2.45
N THR A 73 24.49 23.05 -1.91
CA THR A 73 24.75 22.99 -0.48
C THR A 73 25.20 24.39 -0.10
N SER A 74 24.34 25.13 0.60
CA SER A 74 24.72 26.43 1.16
C SER A 74 25.95 26.19 2.03
N ALA A 75 27.08 26.70 1.56
CA ALA A 75 28.33 26.77 2.29
C ALA A 75 28.20 27.69 3.51
#